data_AF-A0A5K0ZEP3-F1
#
_entry.id   AF-A0A5K0ZEP3-F1
#
_cell.length_a   1.000
_cell.length_b   1.000
_cell.length_c   1.000
_cell.angle_alpha   90.00
_cell.angle_beta   90.00
_cell.angle_gamma   90.00
#
_symmetry.space_group_name_H-M   'P 1'
#
loop_
_entity.id
_entity.type
_entity.pdbx_description
1 polymer ?
#
loop_
_entity_poly.entity_id
_entity_poly.type
_entity_poly.pdbx_seq_one_letter_code
_entity_poly.pdbx_strand_id
1 'polypeptide(L)'
;YEKAATVLKSHDPPVVLAKVDANDEANKDLASEYDVKGFPTLKILRNGGENVQEYKGPRDADGIVEYLKKQAGPASAEIKSVEDAGKIIDDKKVFI
;
A
#
# COMPACT_ATOMS: atom_id res chain seq x y z
N TYR A 1 -0.77 -8.57 -10.17
CA TYR A 1 0.15 -8.75 -9.03
C TYR A 1 1.62 -8.71 -9.47
N GLU A 2 2.12 -9.66 -10.28
CA GLU A 2 3.56 -9.74 -10.61
C GLU A 2 4.12 -8.49 -11.29
N LYS A 3 3.38 -7.94 -12.27
CA LYS A 3 3.75 -6.66 -12.92
C LYS A 3 3.91 -5.52 -11.91
N ALA A 4 3.00 -5.42 -10.95
CA ALA A 4 3.05 -4.38 -9.91
C ALA A 4 4.26 -4.57 -8.99
N ALA A 5 4.58 -5.82 -8.62
CA ALA A 5 5.73 -6.14 -7.78
C ALA A 5 7.05 -5.73 -8.45
N THR A 6 7.22 -5.98 -9.75
CA THR A 6 8.42 -5.57 -10.49
C THR A 6 8.57 -4.04 -10.50
N VAL A 7 7.48 -3.31 -10.76
CA VAL A 7 7.50 -1.83 -10.81
C VAL A 7 7.79 -1.23 -9.44
N LEU A 8 7.20 -1.79 -8.38
CA LEU A 8 7.35 -1.29 -7.01
C LEU A 8 8.69 -1.63 -6.37
N LYS A 9 9.33 -2.72 -6.82
CA LYS A 9 10.71 -3.05 -6.43
C LYS A 9 11.73 -2.03 -6.94
N SER A 10 11.47 -1.40 -8.08
CA SER A 10 12.31 -0.34 -8.66
C SER A 10 11.99 1.05 -8.12
N HIS A 11 11.03 1.19 -7.20
CA HIS A 11 10.66 2.45 -6.58
C HIS A 11 11.56 2.76 -5.36
N ASP A 12 11.77 4.04 -5.07
CA ASP A 12 12.50 4.51 -3.87
C ASP A 12 11.54 5.35 -3.01
N PRO A 13 11.18 4.93 -1.79
CA PRO A 13 11.63 3.74 -1.07
C PRO A 13 11.08 2.43 -1.67
N PRO A 14 11.80 1.30 -1.50
CA PRO A 14 11.42 0.01 -2.07
C PRO A 14 10.12 -0.52 -1.45
N VAL A 15 9.14 -0.80 -2.31
CA VAL A 15 7.86 -1.40 -1.89
C VAL A 15 7.86 -2.86 -2.32
N VAL A 16 7.97 -3.75 -1.34
CA VAL A 16 8.01 -5.21 -1.57
C VAL A 16 6.61 -5.78 -1.50
N LEU A 17 6.22 -6.54 -2.53
CA LEU A 17 4.99 -7.32 -2.54
C LEU A 17 5.32 -8.79 -2.27
N ALA A 18 4.74 -9.35 -1.21
CA ALA A 18 4.89 -10.75 -0.84
C ALA A 18 3.54 -11.49 -0.96
N LYS A 19 3.60 -12.75 -1.38
CA LYS A 19 2.47 -13.69 -1.31
C LYS A 19 2.77 -14.68 -0.19
N VAL A 20 1.79 -14.91 0.69
CA VAL A 20 1.86 -15.91 1.74
C VAL A 20 0.63 -16.80 1.59
N ASP A 21 0.84 -18.12 1.57
CA ASP A 21 -0.24 -19.07 1.59
C ASP A 21 -0.63 -19.35 3.04
N ALA A 22 -1.72 -18.72 3.48
CA ALA A 22 -2.20 -18.85 4.86
C ALA A 22 -3.03 -20.14 5.08
N ASN A 23 -3.22 -20.98 4.07
CA ASN A 23 -3.81 -22.31 4.24
C ASN A 23 -2.76 -23.37 4.65
N ASP A 24 -1.48 -23.07 4.43
CA ASP A 24 -0.37 -23.94 4.84
C ASP A 24 -0.23 -23.95 6.38
N GLU A 25 0.01 -25.13 6.96
CA GLU A 25 0.16 -25.27 8.42
C GLU A 25 1.31 -24.42 8.98
N ALA A 26 2.39 -24.23 8.22
CA ALA A 26 3.53 -23.41 8.65
C ALA A 26 3.18 -21.92 8.77
N ASN A 27 2.11 -21.48 8.11
CA ASN A 27 1.70 -20.07 8.06
C ASN A 27 0.40 -19.79 8.84
N LYS A 28 -0.19 -20.78 9.51
CA LYS A 28 -1.43 -20.61 10.30
C LYS A 28 -1.26 -19.61 11.43
N ASP A 29 -0.10 -19.61 12.10
CA ASP A 29 0.22 -18.63 13.14
C ASP A 29 0.27 -17.21 12.56
N LEU A 30 0.90 -17.04 11.39
CA LEU A 30 0.93 -15.77 10.67
C LEU A 30 -0.48 -15.34 10.25
N ALA A 31 -1.29 -16.26 9.69
CA ALA A 31 -2.67 -15.97 9.30
C ALA A 31 -3.50 -15.45 10.50
N SER A 32 -3.27 -16.02 11.68
CA SER A 32 -3.96 -15.65 12.93
C SER A 32 -3.44 -14.33 13.49
N GLU A 33 -2.12 -14.13 13.54
CA GLU A 33 -1.48 -12.88 13.99
C GLU A 33 -1.93 -11.69 13.14
N TYR A 34 -2.02 -11.89 11.83
CA TYR A 34 -2.48 -10.88 10.89
C TYR A 34 -4.00 -10.92 10.67
N ASP A 35 -4.80 -11.60 11.50
CA ASP A 35 -6.28 -11.65 11.43
C ASP A 35 -6.81 -11.81 9.99
N VAL A 36 -6.36 -12.87 9.30
CA VAL A 36 -6.78 -13.22 7.94
C VAL A 36 -8.08 -14.03 8.01
N LYS A 37 -9.21 -13.37 7.80
CA LYS A 37 -10.55 -13.98 7.93
C LYS A 37 -11.11 -14.62 6.65
N GLY A 38 -10.44 -14.43 5.51
CA GLY A 38 -10.88 -14.97 4.22
C GLY A 38 -9.83 -14.76 3.14
N PHE A 39 -10.06 -15.31 1.96
CA PHE A 39 -9.13 -15.19 0.84
C PHE A 39 -9.84 -14.61 -0.40
N PRO A 40 -9.17 -13.76 -1.21
CA PRO A 40 -7.86 -13.15 -0.98
C PRO A 40 -7.93 -11.93 -0.04
N THR A 41 -7.08 -11.89 1.00
CA THR A 41 -6.87 -10.70 1.84
C THR A 41 -5.53 -10.05 1.49
N LEU A 42 -5.56 -8.74 1.23
CA LEU A 42 -4.37 -7.93 0.98
C LEU A 42 -4.16 -7.03 2.21
N LYS A 43 -2.98 -7.11 2.82
CA LYS A 43 -2.56 -6.23 3.92
C LYS A 43 -1.26 -5.52 3.56
N ILE A 44 -1.12 -4.30 4.06
CA ILE A 44 0.01 -3.42 3.83
C ILE A 44 0.76 -3.35 5.14
N LEU A 45 1.99 -3.86 5.13
CA LEU A 45 2.88 -3.86 6.28
C LEU A 45 3.85 -2.69 6.15
N ARG A 46 3.92 -1.86 7.19
CA ARG A 46 4.88 -0.76 7.32
C ARG A 46 5.77 -1.01 8.54
N ASN A 47 6.99 -0.48 8.49
CA ASN A 47 7.99 -0.61 9.56
C ASN A 47 8.17 -2.07 10.02
N GLY A 48 8.37 -2.99 9.07
CA GLY A 48 8.60 -4.40 9.40
C GLY A 48 7.41 -5.16 10.00
N GLY A 49 6.19 -4.60 9.96
CA GLY A 49 4.99 -5.24 10.49
C GLY A 49 4.41 -4.57 11.73
N GLU A 50 5.05 -3.52 12.27
CA GLU A 50 4.48 -2.74 13.38
C GLU A 50 3.16 -2.06 13.02
N ASN A 51 3.02 -1.67 11.75
CA ASN A 51 1.81 -1.03 11.25
C ASN A 51 1.23 -1.85 10.09
N VAL A 52 0.16 -2.58 10.40
CA VAL A 52 -0.59 -3.38 9.41
C VAL A 52 -1.88 -2.64 9.07
N GLN A 53 -2.09 -2.36 7.79
CA GLN A 53 -3.31 -1.75 7.28
C GLN A 53 -3.97 -2.65 6.24
N GLU A 54 -5.30 -2.66 6.21
CA GLU A 54 -6.02 -3.36 5.14
C GLU A 54 -5.89 -2.61 3.81
N TYR A 55 -5.59 -3.35 2.75
CA TYR A 55 -5.59 -2.81 1.39
C TYR A 55 -7.04 -2.69 0.88
N LYS A 56 -7.52 -1.45 0.76
CA LYS A 56 -8.84 -1.13 0.20
C LYS A 56 -8.76 -0.53 -1.21
N GLY A 57 -7.61 -0.65 -1.85
CA GLY A 57 -7.36 -0.11 -3.18
C GLY A 57 -7.89 -0.99 -4.33
N PRO A 58 -7.72 -0.53 -5.57
CA PRO A 58 -8.06 -1.28 -6.79
C PRO A 58 -7.24 -2.58 -6.95
N ARG A 59 -7.81 -3.62 -7.55
CA ARG A 59 -7.14 -4.93 -7.72
C ARG A 59 -6.31 -5.05 -9.01
N ASP A 60 -6.36 -4.04 -9.86
CA ASP A 60 -5.58 -3.95 -11.09
C ASP A 60 -4.10 -3.68 -10.82
N ALA A 61 -3.22 -4.14 -11.71
CA ALA A 61 -1.78 -3.98 -11.52
C ALA A 61 -1.38 -2.50 -11.39
N ASP A 62 -1.85 -1.65 -12.32
CA ASP A 62 -1.59 -0.22 -12.31
C ASP A 62 -2.19 0.47 -11.08
N GLY A 63 -3.40 0.06 -10.69
CA GLY A 63 -4.06 0.58 -9.49
C GLY A 63 -3.30 0.25 -8.20
N ILE A 64 -2.77 -0.97 -8.07
CA ILE A 64 -1.91 -1.37 -6.95
C ILE A 64 -0.65 -0.50 -6.90
N VAL A 65 -0.01 -0.27 -8.06
CA VAL A 65 1.19 0.58 -8.15
C VAL A 65 0.88 2.01 -7.72
N GLU A 66 -0.16 2.63 -8.26
CA GLU A 66 -0.54 4.00 -7.90
C GLU A 66 -0.92 4.13 -6.42
N TYR A 67 -1.69 3.17 -5.90
CA TYR A 67 -2.12 3.18 -4.50
C TYR A 67 -0.93 3.10 -3.56
N LEU A 68 -0.01 2.14 -3.82
CA LEU A 68 1.17 1.95 -3.00
C LEU A 68 2.19 3.09 -3.18
N LYS A 69 2.33 3.66 -4.37
CA LYS A 69 3.15 4.88 -4.58
C LYS A 69 2.60 6.06 -3.78
N LYS A 70 1.28 6.29 -3.78
CA LYS A 70 0.66 7.34 -2.97
C LYS A 70 0.86 7.11 -1.48
N GLN A 71 0.80 5.86 -1.02
CA GLN A 71 1.03 5.53 0.39
C GLN A 71 2.51 5.59 0.80
N ALA A 72 3.43 5.21 -0.09
CA ALA A 72 4.87 5.23 0.15
C ALA A 72 5.48 6.63 0.00
N GLY A 73 4.80 7.51 -0.72
CA GLY A 73 5.11 8.93 -0.76
C GLY A 73 4.93 9.60 0.61
N PRO A 74 5.46 10.83 0.77
CA PRO A 74 5.33 11.57 2.01
C PRO A 74 3.85 11.78 2.37
N ALA A 75 3.52 11.63 3.65
CA ALA A 75 2.16 11.80 4.16
C ALA A 75 1.60 13.22 3.92
N SER A 76 2.48 14.18 3.64
CA SER A 76 2.16 15.55 3.26
C SER A 76 3.03 16.00 2.09
N ALA A 77 2.42 16.67 1.12
CA ALA A 77 3.17 17.50 0.18
C ALA A 77 3.66 18.75 0.92
N GLU A 78 4.96 19.02 0.91
CA GLU A 78 5.52 20.24 1.48
C GLU A 78 5.16 21.43 0.57
N ILE A 79 4.15 22.21 0.95
CA ILE A 79 3.70 23.37 0.18
C ILE A 79 4.67 24.52 0.40
N LYS A 80 5.55 24.79 -0.57
CA LYS A 80 6.56 25.87 -0.51
C LYS A 80 6.08 27.20 -1.08
N SER A 81 4.93 27.24 -1.75
CA SER A 81 4.40 28.46 -2.35
C SER A 81 2.87 28.46 -2.44
N VAL A 82 2.30 29.67 -2.38
CA VAL A 82 0.85 29.93 -2.50
C VAL A 82 0.26 29.44 -3.83
N GLU A 83 1.08 29.32 -4.86
CA GLU A 83 0.70 28.83 -6.19
C GLU A 83 0.47 27.31 -6.21
N ASP A 84 1.20 26.55 -5.40
CA ASP A 84 1.01 25.09 -5.22
C ASP A 84 -0.23 24.79 -4.35
N ALA A 85 -0.54 25.67 -3.39
CA ALA A 85 -1.76 25.56 -2.59
C ALA A 85 -3.02 25.62 -3.47
N GLY A 86 -3.05 26.51 -4.48
CA GLY A 86 -4.18 26.64 -5.40
C GLY A 86 -4.47 25.36 -6.20
N LYS A 87 -3.43 24.61 -6.60
CA LYS A 87 -3.58 23.37 -7.39
C LYS A 87 -4.03 22.18 -6.55
N ILE A 88 -3.68 22.15 -5.26
CA ILE A 88 -4.09 21.08 -4.34
C ILE A 88 -5.54 21.24 -3.88
N ILE A 89 -6.05 22.48 -3.82
CA ILE A 89 -7.44 22.77 -3.42
C ILE A 89 -8.43 22.46 -4.56
N ASP A 90 -8.03 22.63 -5.82
CA ASP A 90 -8.88 22.33 -6.99
C ASP A 90 -9.00 20.81 -7.24
N ASP A 91 -7.91 20.05 -7.08
CA ASP A 91 -7.92 18.59 -7.15
C ASP A 91 -8.37 18.02 -5.78
N LYS A 92 -9.69 17.99 -5.52
CA LYS A 92 -10.32 17.36 -4.33
C LYS A 92 -9.81 15.92 -4.07
N LYS A 93 -8.66 15.80 -3.40
CA LYS A 93 -8.17 14.60 -2.71
C LYS A 93 -8.08 14.88 -1.22
N VAL A 94 -9.20 15.29 -0.64
CA VAL A 94 -9.38 15.27 0.81
C VAL A 94 -9.66 13.82 1.19
N PHE A 95 -8.63 13.12 1.67
CA PHE A 95 -8.81 11.88 2.41
C PHE A 95 -9.09 12.27 3.87
N ILE A 96 -10.36 12.20 4.26
CA ILE A 96 -10.79 12.12 5.67
C ILE A 96 -10.80 10.66 6.09
#